data_AF-A0A4D8RBA0-F1
#
_entry.id   AF-A0A4D8RBA0-F1
#
_cell.length_a   1.000
_cell.length_b   1.000
_cell.length_c   1.000
_cell.angle_alpha   90.00
_cell.angle_beta   90.00
_cell.angle_gamma   90.00
#
_symmetry.space_group_name_H-M   'P 1'
#
loop_
_entity.id
_entity.type
_entity.pdbx_description
1 polymer ?
#
loop_
_entity_poly.entity_id
_entity_poly.type
_entity_poly.pdbx_seq_one_letter_code
_entity_poly.pdbx_strand_id
1 'polypeptide(L)' 'MTVPHAVQFSGIGRSRLYELMNAGQIEAVKAGNRTLVLTASIRAYLADLPAAFPKREG' A
#
# COMPACT_ATOMS: atom_id res chain seq x y z
N MET A 1 6.75 -7.66 -0.29
CA MET A 1 5.52 -8.49 -0.13
C MET A 1 4.78 -8.61 -1.46
N THR A 2 3.93 -9.63 -1.66
CA THR A 2 3.10 -9.72 -2.89
C THR A 2 1.98 -8.68 -2.85
N VAL A 3 1.38 -8.38 -4.01
CA VAL A 3 0.23 -7.47 -4.10
C VAL A 3 -0.95 -7.90 -3.21
N PRO A 4 -1.39 -9.18 -3.20
CA PRO A 4 -2.46 -9.61 -2.28
C PRO A 4 -2.11 -9.41 -0.80
N HIS A 5 -0.86 -9.66 -0.41
CA HIS A 5 -0.43 -9.45 0.97
C HIS A 5 -0.39 -7.97 1.33
N ALA A 6 0.00 -7.09 0.41
CA ALA A 6 -0.05 -5.63 0.63
C ALA A 6 -1.48 -5.12 0.81
N VAL A 7 -2.44 -5.65 0.06
CA VAL A 7 -3.87 -5.36 0.23
C VAL A 7 -4.33 -5.77 1.64
N GLN A 8 -4.03 -7.00 2.06
CA GLN A 8 -4.40 -7.49 3.38
C GLN A 8 -3.72 -6.69 4.51
N PHE A 9 -2.45 -6.35 4.33
CA PHE A 9 -1.65 -5.62 5.33
C PHE A 9 -2.12 -4.16 5.52
N SER A 10 -2.46 -3.47 4.43
CA SER A 10 -2.76 -2.03 4.46
C SER A 10 -4.24 -1.69 4.51
N GLY A 11 -5.12 -2.63 4.15
CA GLY A 11 -6.54 -2.33 3.89
C GLY A 11 -6.78 -1.53 2.61
N ILE A 12 -5.74 -1.16 1.86
CA ILE A 12 -5.87 -0.45 0.58
C ILE A 12 -6.34 -1.43 -0.49
N GLY A 13 -7.42 -1.08 -1.19
CA GLY A 13 -7.95 -1.87 -2.29
C GLY A 13 -6.93 -2.07 -3.42
N ARG A 14 -7.01 -3.22 -4.11
CA ARG A 14 -6.03 -3.62 -5.12
C ARG A 14 -5.83 -2.59 -6.24
N SER A 15 -6.92 -2.01 -6.76
CA SER A 15 -6.84 -0.99 -7.82
C SER A 15 -6.11 0.26 -7.34
N ARG A 16 -6.48 0.76 -6.15
CA ARG A 16 -5.81 1.91 -5.53
C ARG A 16 -4.33 1.65 -5.27
N LEU A 17 -3.98 0.43 -4.86
CA LEU A 17 -2.59 0.07 -4.65
C LEU A 17 -1.77 0.14 -5.95
N TYR A 18 -2.32 -0.28 -7.09
CA TYR A 18 -1.66 -0.11 -8.38
C TYR A 18 -1.59 1.35 -8.85
N GLU A 19 -2.61 2.16 -8.59
CA GLU A 19 -2.54 3.61 -8.84
C GLU A 19 -1.40 4.26 -8.08
N LEU A 20 -1.24 3.93 -6.79
CA LEU A 20 -0.15 4.42 -5.94
C LEU A 20 1.23 3.96 -6.46
N MET A 21 1.33 2.73 -6.97
CA MET A 21 2.57 2.25 -7.61
C MET A 21 2.88 3.00 -8.90
N ASN A 22 1.88 3.19 -9.77
CA ASN A 22 2.05 3.93 -11.02
C ASN A 22 2.37 5.41 -10.79
N ALA A 23 1.86 5.99 -9.69
CA ALA A 23 2.17 7.35 -9.26
C ALA A 23 3.53 7.48 -8.54
N GLY A 24 4.26 6.37 -8.33
CA GLY A 24 5.54 6.37 -7.62
C GLY A 24 5.44 6.60 -6.11
N GLN A 25 4.23 6.58 -5.54
CA GLN A 25 4.01 6.78 -4.10
C GLN A 25 4.28 5.51 -3.29
N ILE A 26 4.15 4.34 -3.91
CA ILE A 26 4.54 3.04 -3.34
C ILE A 26 5.46 2.32 -4.32
N GLU A 27 6.66 2.01 -3.89
CA GLU A 27 7.63 1.30 -4.72
C GLU A 27 7.31 -0.19 -4.82
N ALA A 28 7.42 -0.71 -6.04
CA ALA A 28 7.33 -2.12 -6.34
C ALA A 28 8.44 -2.55 -7.28
N VAL A 29 8.93 -3.78 -7.08
CA VAL A 29 10.04 -4.38 -7.83
C VAL A 29 9.58 -5.65 -8.52
N LYS A 30 10.24 -5.99 -9.64
CA LYS A 30 10.06 -7.28 -10.32
C LYS A 30 10.95 -8.35 -9.68
N ALA A 31 10.36 -9.49 -9.36
CA ALA A 31 11.06 -10.69 -8.93
C ALA A 31 10.60 -11.86 -9.81
N GLY A 32 11.30 -12.05 -10.93
CA GLY A 32 10.85 -12.93 -12.02
C GLY A 32 9.49 -12.49 -12.56
N ASN A 33 8.53 -13.41 -12.61
CA ASN A 33 7.19 -13.11 -13.11
C ASN A 33 6.26 -12.43 -12.07
N ARG A 34 6.77 -12.16 -10.85
CA ARG A 34 5.99 -11.56 -9.77
C ARG A 34 6.37 -10.09 -9.58
N THR A 35 5.37 -9.28 -9.24
CA THR A 35 5.57 -7.92 -8.72
C THR A 35 5.51 -7.96 -7.19
N LEU A 36 6.53 -7.42 -6.54
CA LEU A 36 6.61 -7.32 -5.08
C LEU A 36 6.58 -5.86 -4.65
N VAL A 37 5.74 -5.51 -3.69
CA VAL A 37 5.72 -4.21 -3.03
C VAL A 37 6.85 -4.15 -2.00
N LEU A 38 7.66 -3.10 -2.01
CA LEU A 38 8.70 -2.91 -1.00
C LEU A 38 8.05 -2.60 0.35
N THR A 39 8.36 -3.42 1.35
CA THR A 39 7.77 -3.30 2.69
C THR A 39 8.07 -1.95 3.32
N ALA A 40 9.28 -1.41 3.14
CA ALA A 40 9.65 -0.09 3.64
C ALA A 40 8.81 1.01 3.00
N SER A 41 8.59 0.96 1.68
CA SER A 41 7.85 1.98 0.95
C SER A 41 6.37 2.03 1.35
N ILE A 42 5.68 0.89 1.41
CA ILE A 42 4.28 0.88 1.86
C ILE A 42 4.12 1.32 3.32
N ARG A 43 5.08 1.00 4.19
CA ARG A 43 5.08 1.48 5.58
C ARG A 43 5.27 2.99 5.66
N ALA A 44 6.18 3.55 4.86
CA ALA A 44 6.40 4.99 4.77
C ALA A 44 5.13 5.70 4.29
N TYR A 45 4.49 5.19 3.23
CA TYR A 45 3.22 5.73 2.73
C TYR A 45 2.14 5.75 3.82
N LEU A 46 1.97 4.64 4.56
CA LEU A 46 0.96 4.57 5.64
C LEU A 46 1.27 5.51 6.80
N ALA A 47 2.55 5.71 7.14
CA ALA A 47 2.97 6.60 8.21
C ALA A 47 2.78 8.09 7.86
N ASP A 48 2.79 8.44 6.57
CA ASP A 48 2.58 9.79 6.06
C ASP A 48 1.08 10.16 5.93
N LEU A 49 0.18 9.18 6.05
CA LEU A 49 -1.25 9.45 5.99
C LEU A 49 -1.69 10.37 7.14
N PRO A 50 -2.59 11.33 6.87
CA PRO A 50 -3.09 12.21 7.92
C PRO A 50 -3.80 11.40 9.00
N ALA A 51 -3.62 11.81 10.26
CA ALA A 51 -4.32 11.21 11.37
C ALA A 51 -5.84 11.29 11.15
N ALA A 52 -6.49 10.15 11.06
CA ALA A 52 -7.94 10.09 11.07
C ALA A 52 -8.42 10.17 12.53
N PHE A 53 -9.29 11.12 12.85
CA PHE A 53 -10.07 11.05 14.06
C PHE A 53 -11.18 10.03 13.82
N PRO A 54 -11.27 8.92 14.58
CA PRO A 54 -12.35 7.97 14.39
C PRO A 54 -13.67 8.70 14.61
N LYS A 55 -14.57 8.61 13.63
CA LYS A 55 -15.96 9.05 13.82
C LYS A 55 -16.48 8.21 14.98
N ARG A 56 -16.87 8.84 16.09
CA ARG A 56 -17.54 8.11 17.18
C ARG A 56 -18.80 7.49 16.58
N GLU A 57 -18.79 6.18 16.44
CA GLU A 57 -20.02 5.44 16.18
C GLU A 57 -20.90 5.64 17.41
N GLY A 58 -22.06 6.26 17.19
CA GLY A 58 -23.10 6.43 18.21
C GLY A 58 -23.97 5.19 18.31
#